data_AF-A0A7J9TFU3-F1
#
_entry.id   AF-A0A7J9TFU3-F1
#
_cell.length_a   1.000
_cell.length_b   1.000
_cell.length_c   1.000
_cell.angle_alpha   90.00
_cell.angle_beta   90.00
_cell.angle_gamma   90.00
#
_symmetry.space_group_name_H-M   'P 1'
#
loop_
_entity.id
_entity.type
_entity.pdbx_description
1 polymer ?
#
loop_
_entity_poly.entity_id
_entity_poly.type
_entity_poly.pdbx_seq_one_letter_code
_entity_poly.pdbx_strand_id
1 'polypeptide(L)' 'MEPIITINNLIDDAKCYQVVRMLRWPDGQVICPLCESTQIDKHGHHNTEPERQRYFCNSCTTYFDDLSCTIFAGRH' A
#
# COMPACT_ATOMS: atom_id res chain seq x y z
N MET A 1 -26.55 2.44 -26.69
CA MET A 1 -25.44 3.38 -26.42
C MET A 1 -24.38 2.55 -25.71
N GLU A 2 -23.32 2.20 -26.42
CA GLU A 2 -22.23 1.39 -25.87
C GLU A 2 -21.45 2.25 -24.85
N PRO A 3 -21.16 1.75 -23.64
CA PRO A 3 -20.42 2.52 -22.65
C PRO A 3 -18.99 2.78 -23.14
N ILE A 4 -18.54 4.02 -23.05
CA ILE A 4 -17.12 4.36 -23.27
C ILE A 4 -16.34 3.80 -22.09
N ILE A 5 -15.63 2.71 -22.35
CA ILE A 5 -14.71 2.11 -21.40
C ILE A 5 -13.38 2.85 -21.54
N THR A 6 -13.00 3.60 -20.50
CA THR A 6 -11.65 4.16 -20.38
C THR A 6 -10.77 3.18 -19.60
N ILE A 7 -9.45 3.23 -19.81
CA ILE A 7 -8.52 2.32 -19.13
C ILE A 7 -8.57 2.48 -17.60
N ASN A 8 -8.83 3.71 -17.13
CA ASN A 8 -9.01 4.01 -15.71
C ASN A 8 -10.27 3.33 -15.13
N ASN A 9 -11.31 3.12 -15.94
CA ASN A 9 -12.52 2.41 -15.50
C ASN A 9 -12.35 0.89 -15.48
N LEU A 10 -11.25 0.36 -16.03
CA LEU A 10 -10.92 -1.06 -16.02
C LEU A 10 -9.94 -1.44 -14.90
N ILE A 11 -9.23 -0.45 -14.36
CA ILE A 11 -8.25 -0.63 -13.30
C ILE A 11 -8.97 -0.45 -11.96
N ASP A 12 -8.90 -1.49 -11.15
CA ASP A 12 -9.44 -1.51 -9.80
C ASP A 12 -8.28 -1.25 -8.84
N ASP A 13 -8.19 -0.01 -8.33
CA ASP A 13 -7.11 0.42 -7.44
C ASP A 13 -6.98 -0.50 -6.21
N ALA A 14 -8.11 -1.01 -5.71
CA ALA A 14 -8.11 -1.93 -4.57
C ALA A 14 -7.34 -3.22 -4.91
N LYS A 15 -7.58 -3.77 -6.11
CA LYS A 15 -6.83 -4.94 -6.61
C LYS A 15 -5.36 -4.61 -6.85
N CYS A 16 -5.04 -3.42 -7.37
CA CYS A 16 -3.65 -3.00 -7.56
C CYS A 16 -2.89 -2.97 -6.22
N TYR A 17 -3.45 -2.32 -5.19
CA TYR A 17 -2.86 -2.29 -3.86
C TYR A 17 -2.81 -3.68 -3.21
N GLN A 18 -3.81 -4.53 -3.44
CA GLN A 18 -3.77 -5.93 -3.00
C GLN A 18 -2.58 -6.68 -3.63
N VAL A 19 -2.34 -6.53 -4.93
CA VAL A 19 -1.20 -7.15 -5.62
C VAL A 19 0.13 -6.63 -5.07
N VAL A 20 0.25 -5.33 -4.81
CA VAL A 20 1.44 -4.75 -4.17
C VAL A 20 1.71 -5.41 -2.81
N ARG A 21 0.68 -5.54 -1.95
CA ARG A 21 0.83 -6.18 -0.64
C ARG A 21 1.23 -7.64 -0.75
N MET A 22 0.61 -8.40 -1.66
CA MET A 22 0.96 -9.81 -1.87
C MET A 22 2.41 -9.98 -2.33
N LEU A 23 2.90 -9.12 -3.22
CA LEU A 23 4.29 -9.19 -3.68
C LEU A 23 5.27 -8.78 -2.58
N ARG A 24 4.90 -7.79 -1.76
CA ARG A 24 5.78 -7.24 -0.73
C ARG A 24 5.84 -8.09 0.54
N TRP A 25 4.71 -8.66 0.92
CA TRP A 25 4.54 -9.50 2.10
C TRP A 25 3.84 -10.80 1.68
N PRO A 26 4.54 -11.72 1.00
CA PRO A 26 3.94 -12.93 0.43
C PRO A 26 3.30 -13.83 1.47
N ASP A 27 3.83 -13.85 2.70
CA ASP A 27 3.28 -14.61 3.82
C ASP A 27 2.19 -13.84 4.58
N GLY A 28 1.80 -12.66 4.10
CA GLY A 28 0.81 -11.78 4.72
C GLY A 28 1.30 -11.03 5.97
N GLN A 29 2.48 -11.36 6.49
CA GLN A 29 3.10 -10.65 7.61
C GLN A 29 3.68 -9.31 7.15
N VAL A 30 3.13 -8.22 7.68
CA VAL A 30 3.66 -6.88 7.42
C VAL A 30 4.99 -6.70 8.17
N ILE A 31 6.01 -6.27 7.42
CA ILE A 31 7.37 -6.03 7.90
C ILE A 31 7.74 -4.58 7.56
N CYS A 32 8.30 -3.86 8.53
CA CYS A 32 8.79 -2.51 8.33
C CYS A 32 9.90 -2.50 7.28
N PRO A 33 9.80 -1.72 6.19
CA PRO A 33 10.86 -1.65 5.18
C PRO A 33 12.14 -0.95 5.64
N LEU A 34 12.10 -0.24 6.77
CA LEU A 34 13.22 0.56 7.27
C LEU A 34 14.08 -0.20 8.28
N CYS A 35 13.46 -1.02 9.13
CA CYS A 35 14.15 -1.72 10.22
C CYS A 35 13.82 -3.22 10.31
N GLU A 36 13.05 -3.75 9.37
CA GLU A 36 12.68 -5.17 9.28
C GLU A 36 11.86 -5.72 10.47
N SER A 37 11.40 -4.84 11.37
CA SER A 37 10.55 -5.23 12.49
C SER A 37 9.14 -5.66 12.05
N THR A 38 8.57 -6.62 12.77
CA THR A 38 7.17 -7.05 12.65
C THR A 38 6.23 -6.36 13.65
N GLN A 39 6.73 -5.46 14.50
CA GLN A 39 5.93 -4.71 15.47
C GLN A 39 5.19 -3.56 14.78
N ILE A 40 4.13 -3.90 14.04
CA ILE A 40 3.42 -2.98 13.15
C ILE A 40 1.96 -2.79 13.54
N ASP A 41 1.53 -1.54 13.65
CA ASP A 41 0.12 -1.17 13.77
C ASP A 41 -0.44 -0.75 12.40
N LYS A 42 -1.65 -1.23 12.07
CA LYS A 42 -2.40 -0.77 10.90
C LYS A 42 -3.06 0.58 11.20
N HIS A 43 -2.61 1.63 10.53
CA HIS A 43 -2.98 3.02 10.83
C HIS A 43 -3.92 3.61 9.75
N GLY A 44 -4.95 2.85 9.37
CA GLY A 44 -5.94 3.27 8.36
C GLY A 44 -5.35 3.52 6.98
N HIS A 45 -6.01 4.34 6.17
CA HIS A 45 -5.63 4.57 4.77
C HIS A 45 -5.24 6.03 4.51
N HIS A 46 -4.68 6.30 3.34
CA HIS A 46 -4.38 7.65 2.88
C HIS A 46 -5.69 8.39 2.53
N ASN A 47 -5.74 9.71 2.78
CA ASN A 47 -6.97 10.50 2.61
C ASN A 47 -7.40 10.65 1.14
N THR A 48 -6.41 10.70 0.23
CA THR A 48 -6.64 10.86 -1.22
C THR A 48 -6.59 9.54 -1.98
N GLU A 49 -6.02 8.50 -1.38
CA GLU A 49 -5.87 7.18 -1.97
C GLU A 49 -6.41 6.16 -0.96
N PRO A 50 -7.75 5.96 -0.92
CA PRO A 50 -8.39 5.19 0.14
C PRO A 50 -7.98 3.72 0.16
N GLU A 51 -7.46 3.20 -0.95
CA GLU A 51 -6.95 1.83 -1.06
C GLU A 51 -5.49 1.69 -0.59
N ARG A 52 -4.79 2.80 -0.31
CA ARG A 52 -3.40 2.82 0.17
C ARG A 52 -3.35 2.75 1.69
N GLN A 53 -2.89 1.63 2.22
CA GLN A 53 -2.82 1.35 3.65
C GLN A 53 -1.59 2.04 4.25
N ARG A 54 -1.81 2.67 5.40
CA ARG A 54 -0.75 3.24 6.25
C ARG A 54 -0.47 2.30 7.42
N TYR A 55 0.79 2.26 7.79
CA TYR A 55 1.32 1.45 8.87
C TYR A 55 2.19 2.31 9.77
N PHE A 56 2.24 1.95 11.05
CA PHE A 56 3.17 2.53 12.01
C PHE A 56 4.07 1.43 12.57
N CYS A 57 5.39 1.62 12.49
CA CYS A 57 6.34 0.71 13.11
C CYS A 57 6.67 1.18 14.52
N ASN A 58 6.39 0.33 15.51
CA ASN A 58 6.70 0.62 16.91
C ASN A 58 8.21 0.52 17.23
N SER A 59 8.97 -0.26 16.44
CA SER A 59 10.40 -0.47 16.69
C SER A 59 11.27 0.71 16.27
N CYS A 60 10.97 1.36 15.14
CA CYS A 60 11.70 2.54 14.66
C CYS A 60 10.85 3.82 14.65
N THR A 61 9.69 3.78 15.29
CA THR A 61 8.77 4.90 15.51
C THR A 61 8.49 5.73 14.25
N THR A 62 8.28 5.06 13.12
CA THR A 62 8.15 5.69 11.81
C THR A 62 6.93 5.17 11.05
N TYR A 63 6.26 6.04 10.32
CA TYR A 63 5.18 5.68 9.40
C TYR A 63 5.72 5.17 8.07
N PHE A 64 5.04 4.17 7.52
CA PHE A 64 5.24 3.74 6.14
C PHE A 64 3.90 3.29 5.55
N ASP A 65 3.87 3.04 4.26
CA ASP A 65 2.70 2.59 3.53
C ASP A 65 3.08 1.52 2.49
N ASP A 66 2.09 1.05 1.74
CA ASP A 66 2.26 0.04 0.68
C ASP A 66 3.33 0.39 -0.36
N LEU A 67 3.64 1.68 -0.55
CA LEU A 67 4.57 2.15 -1.58
C LEU A 67 5.93 2.61 -1.02
N SER A 68 6.03 2.82 0.30
CA SER A 68 7.26 3.26 0.97
C SER A 68 8.43 2.32 0.66
N CYS A 69 9.59 2.89 0.29
CA CYS A 69 10.79 2.14 -0.12
C CYS A 69 10.60 1.27 -1.39
N THR A 70 9.63 1.58 -2.24
CA THR A 70 9.50 1.01 -3.58
C THR A 70 9.78 2.06 -4.65
N ILE A 71 9.90 1.65 -5.91
CA ILE A 71 10.00 2.58 -7.06
C ILE A 71 8.76 3.47 -7.25
N PHE A 72 7.65 3.14 -6.60
CA PHE A 72 6.40 3.89 -6.63
C PHE A 72 6.29 4.93 -5.50
N ALA A 73 7.26 4.97 -4.58
CA ALA A 73 7.28 5.93 -3.48
C ALA A 73 7.28 7.38 -3.99
N GLY A 74 6.53 8.26 -3.32
CA GLY A 74 6.51 9.70 -3.58
C GLY A 74 5.90 10.14 -4.91
N ARG A 75 5.31 9.22 -5.67
CA ARG A 75 4.49 9.56 -6.84
C ARG A 75 3.07 9.84 -6.36
N HIS A 76 2.60 11.05 -6.66
CA HIS A 76 1.26 11.57 -6.36
C HIS A 76 0.60 12.01 -7.67
#